data_AF-A0A1G7HHD1-F1
#
_entry.id   AF-A0A1G7HHD1-F1
#
_cell.length_a   1.000
_cell.length_b   1.000
_cell.length_c   1.000
_cell.angle_alpha   90.00
_cell.angle_beta   90.00
_cell.angle_gamma   90.00
#
_symmetry.space_group_name_H-M   'P 1'
#
loop_
_entity.id
_entity.type
_entity.pdbx_description
1 polymer ?
#
loop_
_entity_poly.entity_id
_entity_poly.type
_entity_poly.pdbx_seq_one_letter_code
_entity_poly.pdbx_strand_id
1 'polypeptide(L)'
;MYRIITLLFLSLITVSCSAQSLCDKLAQLKQECYGFKPEGLTDEQREAKSAALDRFWNLAMSDTLQAAPCLKEMILAEKNDSYFCFDASSLLLKMDNRHQYTDVALAGVQKSNIDDLQLEPYLQMCFYLGHMGKDVGSLAEKLISKPQASVYLTIHVVTLSAIDASLFLYNTMSTEKAEGYLIKAVTQGNATARHNGAVALNIIATTKGDSLLNSLIASKQLADSTITFILNDRKTFTQNASCKGNISREEILGDLQRSRTDSRINYFGFAGNDETICAACTQLRKEDIDAIRTARMKATPGLSDEGLSEYFALTKILMTVRSKSAVK
;
A
#
# COMPACT_ATOMS: atom_id res chain seq x y z
N MET A 1 14.20 -78.35 -44.03
CA MET A 1 15.09 -77.21 -44.35
C MET A 1 14.23 -75.94 -44.57
N TYR A 2 13.65 -75.37 -43.51
CA TYR A 2 13.02 -74.04 -43.55
C TYR A 2 13.52 -73.27 -42.33
N ARG A 3 14.43 -72.34 -42.59
CA ARG A 3 15.10 -71.53 -41.57
C ARG A 3 14.12 -70.49 -41.04
N ILE A 4 13.87 -70.63 -39.74
CA ILE A 4 13.54 -69.60 -38.77
C ILE A 4 14.39 -68.34 -39.07
N ILE A 5 13.76 -67.24 -39.50
CA ILE A 5 14.36 -65.91 -39.45
C ILE A 5 13.39 -65.03 -38.67
N THR A 6 13.61 -65.06 -37.36
CA THR A 6 13.07 -64.20 -36.33
C THR A 6 13.42 -62.75 -36.67
N LEU A 7 12.47 -61.98 -37.19
CA LEU A 7 12.56 -60.53 -37.33
C LEU A 7 12.26 -59.89 -35.95
N LEU A 8 13.23 -60.05 -35.03
CA LEU A 8 13.33 -59.30 -33.78
C LEU A 8 14.36 -58.19 -34.03
N PHE A 9 13.92 -57.03 -34.53
CA PHE A 9 14.81 -55.88 -34.68
C PHE A 9 14.16 -54.62 -34.10
N LEU A 10 14.43 -54.45 -32.81
CA LEU A 10 14.91 -53.21 -32.24
C LEU A 10 13.99 -51.99 -32.41
N SER A 11 12.88 -51.98 -31.69
CA SER A 11 12.28 -50.72 -31.22
C SER A 11 13.31 -50.01 -30.35
N LEU A 12 14.05 -49.07 -30.95
CA LEU A 12 14.82 -48.03 -30.28
C LEU A 12 13.82 -47.23 -29.43
N ILE A 13 13.62 -47.65 -28.19
CA ILE A 13 13.03 -46.80 -27.15
C ILE A 13 14.10 -45.75 -26.86
N THR A 14 14.13 -44.69 -27.66
CA THR A 14 14.80 -43.45 -27.28
C THR A 14 14.03 -42.91 -26.09
N VAL A 15 14.46 -43.27 -24.88
CA VAL A 15 14.07 -42.58 -23.66
C VAL A 15 14.63 -41.17 -23.80
N SER A 16 13.83 -40.29 -24.40
CA SER A 16 14.06 -38.85 -24.35
C SER A 16 13.99 -38.47 -22.88
N CYS A 17 15.15 -38.43 -22.24
CA CYS A 17 15.31 -37.83 -20.92
C CYS A 17 15.14 -36.32 -21.13
N SER A 18 13.88 -35.87 -21.28
CA SER A 18 13.55 -34.47 -21.33
C SER A 18 13.91 -33.91 -19.97
N ALA A 19 15.03 -33.19 -19.89
CA ALA A 19 15.42 -32.47 -18.69
C ALA A 19 14.22 -31.58 -18.30
N GLN A 20 13.63 -31.86 -17.14
CA GLN A 20 12.48 -31.12 -16.63
C GLN A 20 12.85 -29.63 -16.58
N SER A 21 12.04 -28.79 -17.22
CA SER A 21 12.33 -27.36 -17.29
C SER A 21 12.25 -26.73 -15.90
N LEU A 22 12.87 -25.55 -15.72
CA LEU A 22 12.77 -24.81 -14.46
C LEU A 22 11.31 -24.49 -14.11
N CYS A 23 10.48 -24.15 -15.10
CA CYS A 23 9.06 -23.88 -14.89
C CYS A 23 8.31 -25.13 -14.38
N ASP A 24 8.59 -26.31 -14.93
CA ASP A 24 7.95 -27.56 -14.49
C ASP A 24 8.33 -27.90 -13.04
N LYS A 25 9.60 -27.67 -12.66
CA LYS A 25 10.06 -27.87 -11.28
C LYS A 25 9.41 -26.88 -10.31
N LEU A 26 9.28 -25.61 -10.69
CA LEU A 26 8.57 -24.60 -9.90
C LEU A 26 7.08 -24.96 -9.75
N ALA A 27 6.42 -25.37 -10.84
CA ALA A 27 5.03 -25.79 -10.79
C ALA A 27 4.81 -27.00 -9.87
N GLN A 28 5.72 -27.98 -9.92
CA GLN A 28 5.70 -29.12 -9.01
C GLN A 28 5.89 -28.67 -7.54
N LEU A 29 6.93 -27.88 -7.24
CA LEU A 29 7.16 -27.38 -5.88
C LEU A 29 6.01 -26.54 -5.36
N LYS A 30 5.33 -25.78 -6.23
CA LYS A 30 4.11 -25.05 -5.86
C LYS A 30 3.04 -26.00 -5.32
N GLN A 31 2.75 -27.08 -6.05
CA GLN A 31 1.75 -28.08 -5.65
C GLN A 31 2.11 -28.76 -4.31
N GLU A 32 3.41 -28.94 -4.04
CA GLU A 32 3.89 -29.57 -2.81
C GLU A 32 3.85 -28.62 -1.60
N CYS A 33 4.19 -27.34 -1.78
CA CYS A 33 4.46 -26.42 -0.67
C CYS A 33 3.28 -25.51 -0.32
N TYR A 34 2.49 -25.08 -1.32
CA TYR A 34 1.38 -24.15 -1.14
C TYR A 34 0.03 -24.88 -0.94
N GLY A 35 -1.10 -24.18 -1.06
CA GLY A 35 -2.45 -24.70 -0.86
C GLY A 35 -2.93 -24.72 0.59
N PHE A 36 -2.25 -24.02 1.50
CA PHE A 36 -2.60 -23.93 2.92
C PHE A 36 -3.08 -22.52 3.29
N LYS A 37 -3.74 -22.41 4.46
CA LYS A 37 -4.17 -21.12 5.05
C LYS A 37 -3.31 -20.79 6.27
N PRO A 38 -2.49 -19.72 6.25
CA PRO A 38 -1.59 -19.40 7.36
C PRO A 38 -2.28 -19.23 8.72
N GLU A 39 -3.46 -18.62 8.76
CA GLU A 39 -4.22 -18.40 10.00
C GLU A 39 -4.62 -19.70 10.73
N GLY A 40 -4.64 -20.83 10.02
CA GLY A 40 -5.04 -22.13 10.57
C GLY A 40 -3.88 -22.99 11.11
N LEU A 41 -2.64 -22.50 11.06
CA LEU A 41 -1.45 -23.29 11.40
C LEU A 41 -0.93 -23.01 12.83
N THR A 42 -0.54 -24.07 13.54
CA THR A 42 0.25 -23.94 14.79
C THR A 42 1.63 -23.35 14.50
N ASP A 43 2.38 -22.93 15.53
CA ASP A 43 3.74 -22.43 15.36
C ASP A 43 4.65 -23.49 14.71
N GLU A 44 4.55 -24.76 15.13
CA GLU A 44 5.34 -25.87 14.55
C GLU A 44 4.97 -26.13 13.09
N GLN A 45 3.68 -26.05 12.75
CA GLN A 45 3.23 -26.20 11.37
C GLN A 45 3.68 -25.03 10.50
N ARG A 46 3.69 -23.80 11.03
CA ARG A 46 4.22 -22.62 10.35
C ARG A 46 5.70 -22.76 10.07
N GLU A 47 6.49 -23.20 11.04
CA GLU A 47 7.92 -23.44 10.84
C GLU A 47 8.18 -24.50 9.76
N ALA A 48 7.48 -25.65 9.84
CA ALA A 48 7.60 -26.71 8.84
C ALA A 48 7.18 -26.24 7.43
N LYS A 49 6.12 -25.42 7.33
CA LYS A 49 5.69 -24.84 6.06
C LYS A 49 6.67 -23.80 5.54
N SER A 50 7.24 -22.96 6.40
CA SER A 50 8.28 -22.00 6.01
C SER A 50 9.48 -22.71 5.39
N ALA A 51 9.99 -23.75 6.04
CA ALA A 51 11.10 -24.55 5.51
C ALA A 51 10.76 -25.22 4.16
N ALA A 52 9.49 -25.60 3.95
CA ALA A 52 9.04 -26.13 2.66
C ALA A 52 9.03 -25.05 1.56
N LEU A 53 8.54 -23.85 1.87
CA LEU A 53 8.50 -22.70 0.97
C LEU A 53 9.91 -22.24 0.55
N ASP A 54 10.90 -22.34 1.44
CA ASP A 54 12.29 -22.02 1.12
C ASP A 54 12.82 -22.81 -0.07
N ARG A 55 12.35 -24.05 -0.28
CA ARG A 55 12.76 -24.85 -1.45
C ARG A 55 12.26 -24.23 -2.75
N PHE A 56 11.02 -23.73 -2.76
CA PHE A 56 10.44 -23.02 -3.90
C PHE A 56 11.19 -21.71 -4.17
N TRP A 57 11.41 -20.92 -3.11
CA TRP A 57 12.12 -19.63 -3.18
C TRP A 57 13.57 -19.81 -3.67
N ASN A 58 14.31 -20.75 -3.09
CA ASN A 58 15.70 -21.01 -3.49
C ASN A 58 15.79 -21.47 -4.94
N LEU A 59 14.86 -22.31 -5.41
CA LEU A 59 14.83 -22.71 -6.82
C LEU A 59 14.57 -21.51 -7.74
N ALA A 60 13.57 -20.67 -7.43
CA ALA A 60 13.27 -19.48 -8.21
C ALA A 60 14.44 -18.48 -8.23
N MET A 61 15.13 -18.31 -7.10
CA MET A 61 16.27 -17.40 -6.98
C MET A 61 17.56 -17.95 -7.63
N SER A 62 17.64 -19.25 -7.92
CA SER A 62 18.84 -19.86 -8.52
C SER A 62 19.11 -19.44 -9.97
N ASP A 63 18.06 -19.08 -10.72
CA ASP A 63 18.13 -18.53 -12.07
C ASP A 63 16.96 -17.56 -12.27
N THR A 64 17.14 -16.32 -11.82
CA THR A 64 16.07 -15.30 -11.82
C THR A 64 15.59 -14.95 -13.24
N LEU A 65 16.47 -15.04 -14.25
CA LEU A 65 16.15 -14.75 -15.64
C LEU A 65 15.18 -15.78 -16.21
N GLN A 66 15.39 -17.07 -15.92
CA GLN A 66 14.49 -18.14 -16.34
C GLN A 66 13.25 -18.26 -15.44
N ALA A 67 13.37 -18.03 -14.13
CA ALA A 67 12.28 -18.21 -13.18
C ALA A 67 11.20 -17.13 -13.28
N ALA A 68 11.58 -15.87 -13.53
CA ALA A 68 10.64 -14.75 -13.52
C ALA A 68 9.49 -14.89 -14.55
N PRO A 69 9.75 -15.29 -15.83
CA PRO A 69 8.68 -15.62 -16.76
C PRO A 69 7.77 -16.75 -16.28
N CYS A 70 8.33 -17.82 -15.67
CA CYS A 70 7.53 -18.92 -15.12
C CYS A 70 6.59 -18.41 -14.02
N LEU A 71 7.12 -17.62 -13.07
CA LEU A 71 6.35 -17.09 -11.95
C LEU A 71 5.26 -16.13 -12.41
N LYS A 72 5.53 -15.30 -13.43
CA LYS A 72 4.50 -14.49 -14.06
C LYS A 72 3.31 -15.33 -14.51
N GLU A 73 3.55 -16.39 -15.30
CA GLU A 73 2.48 -17.22 -15.83
C GLU A 73 1.74 -17.95 -14.70
N MET A 74 2.46 -18.43 -13.68
CA MET A 74 1.86 -19.07 -12.50
C MET A 74 0.95 -18.11 -11.72
N ILE A 75 1.37 -16.86 -11.49
CA ILE A 75 0.56 -15.84 -10.79
C ILE A 75 -0.70 -15.51 -11.59
N LEU A 76 -0.57 -15.35 -12.91
CA LEU A 76 -1.71 -15.02 -13.77
C LEU A 76 -2.72 -16.17 -13.85
N ALA A 77 -2.24 -17.42 -13.90
CA ALA A 77 -3.06 -18.62 -13.97
C ALA A 77 -3.72 -19.01 -12.63
N GLU A 78 -3.15 -18.63 -11.48
CA GLU A 78 -3.68 -19.00 -10.17
C GLU A 78 -5.05 -18.37 -9.89
N LYS A 79 -5.96 -19.17 -9.30
CA LYS A 79 -7.35 -18.78 -8.99
C LYS A 79 -7.80 -19.14 -7.57
N ASN A 80 -7.13 -20.10 -6.94
CA ASN A 80 -7.58 -20.75 -5.71
C ASN A 80 -6.65 -20.47 -4.51
N ASP A 81 -5.38 -20.14 -4.77
CA ASP A 81 -4.39 -19.91 -3.73
C ASP A 81 -4.01 -18.42 -3.60
N SER A 82 -4.73 -17.74 -2.72
CA SER A 82 -4.54 -16.32 -2.41
C SER A 82 -3.15 -16.02 -1.84
N TYR A 83 -2.62 -16.94 -1.01
CA TYR A 83 -1.32 -16.79 -0.36
C TYR A 83 -0.18 -16.91 -1.38
N PHE A 84 -0.23 -17.93 -2.25
CA PHE A 84 0.70 -18.06 -3.37
C PHE A 84 0.71 -16.80 -4.26
N CYS A 85 -0.47 -16.25 -4.59
CA CYS A 85 -0.54 -15.05 -5.42
C CYS A 85 0.20 -13.86 -4.82
N PHE A 86 0.11 -13.67 -3.51
CA PHE A 86 0.86 -12.62 -2.81
C PHE A 86 2.36 -12.93 -2.74
N ASP A 87 2.70 -14.12 -2.25
CA ASP A 87 4.07 -14.54 -2.00
C ASP A 87 4.92 -14.58 -3.29
N ALA A 88 4.39 -15.19 -4.35
CA ALA A 88 5.04 -15.23 -5.65
C ALA A 88 5.15 -13.85 -6.30
N SER A 89 4.19 -12.94 -6.07
CA SER A 89 4.29 -11.54 -6.54
C SER A 89 5.42 -10.79 -5.83
N SER A 90 5.58 -11.02 -4.52
CA SER A 90 6.67 -10.46 -3.73
C SER A 90 8.03 -10.95 -4.23
N LEU A 91 8.15 -12.26 -4.43
CA LEU A 91 9.35 -12.89 -4.97
C LEU A 91 9.66 -12.38 -6.39
N LEU A 92 8.64 -12.24 -7.25
CA LEU A 92 8.81 -11.74 -8.61
C LEU A 92 9.39 -10.31 -8.64
N LEU A 93 8.90 -9.43 -7.77
CA LEU A 93 9.44 -8.07 -7.64
C LEU A 93 10.83 -8.03 -7.00
N LYS A 94 11.15 -8.97 -6.10
CA LYS A 94 12.49 -9.09 -5.52
C LYS A 94 13.54 -9.50 -6.56
N MET A 95 13.17 -10.32 -7.54
CA MET A 95 14.08 -10.79 -8.58
C MET A 95 14.30 -9.79 -9.73
N ASP A 96 13.34 -8.90 -9.98
CA ASP A 96 13.38 -7.98 -11.13
C ASP A 96 13.34 -6.52 -10.69
N ASN A 97 14.49 -5.86 -10.80
CA ASN A 97 14.64 -4.44 -10.54
C ASN A 97 14.22 -3.55 -11.72
N ARG A 98 13.80 -4.11 -12.86
CA ARG A 98 13.44 -3.37 -14.09
C ARG A 98 11.96 -2.99 -14.15
N HIS A 99 11.19 -3.28 -13.11
CA HIS A 99 9.77 -2.93 -12.96
C HIS A 99 8.81 -3.53 -14.00
N GLN A 100 9.28 -4.40 -14.90
CA GLN A 100 8.46 -4.99 -15.99
C GLN A 100 7.36 -5.93 -15.45
N TYR A 101 7.48 -6.41 -14.22
CA TYR A 101 6.50 -7.29 -13.59
C TYR A 101 5.55 -6.59 -12.61
N THR A 102 5.58 -5.27 -12.50
CA THR A 102 4.71 -4.53 -11.57
C THR A 102 3.22 -4.74 -11.83
N ASP A 103 2.78 -4.87 -13.09
CA ASP A 103 1.37 -5.18 -13.41
C ASP A 103 0.97 -6.61 -13.01
N VAL A 104 1.89 -7.56 -13.18
CA VAL A 104 1.67 -8.96 -12.79
C VAL A 104 1.60 -9.08 -11.26
N ALA A 105 2.51 -8.41 -10.57
CA ALA A 105 2.51 -8.37 -9.11
C ALA A 105 1.25 -7.69 -8.56
N LEU A 106 0.81 -6.56 -9.16
CA LEU A 106 -0.46 -5.94 -8.81
C LEU A 106 -1.63 -6.92 -8.95
N ALA A 107 -1.72 -7.62 -10.09
CA ALA A 107 -2.77 -8.61 -10.32
C ALA A 107 -2.74 -9.75 -9.30
N GLY A 108 -1.56 -10.23 -8.91
CA GLY A 108 -1.40 -11.25 -7.87
C GLY A 108 -1.83 -10.76 -6.49
N VAL A 109 -1.39 -9.57 -6.07
CA VAL A 109 -1.79 -8.97 -4.79
C VAL A 109 -3.30 -8.64 -4.77
N GLN A 110 -3.91 -8.32 -5.91
CA GLN A 110 -5.37 -8.16 -6.01
C GLN A 110 -6.13 -9.47 -5.76
N LYS A 111 -5.57 -10.63 -6.13
CA LYS A 111 -6.14 -11.95 -5.84
C LYS A 111 -5.94 -12.40 -4.39
N SER A 112 -5.03 -11.76 -3.64
CA SER A 112 -4.75 -12.18 -2.27
C SER A 112 -5.91 -11.90 -1.33
N ASN A 113 -5.99 -12.67 -0.25
CA ASN A 113 -6.89 -12.45 0.86
C ASN A 113 -6.07 -11.86 1.99
N ILE A 114 -6.40 -10.64 2.42
CA ILE A 114 -5.61 -9.92 3.43
C ILE A 114 -5.65 -10.61 4.81
N ASP A 115 -6.63 -11.47 5.06
CA ASP A 115 -6.67 -12.29 6.27
C ASP A 115 -5.58 -13.35 6.30
N ASP A 116 -5.22 -13.91 5.13
CA ASP A 116 -4.15 -14.90 5.03
C ASP A 116 -2.73 -14.29 5.09
N LEU A 117 -2.59 -12.97 5.32
CA LEU A 117 -1.33 -12.25 5.15
C LEU A 117 -0.86 -11.52 6.42
N GLN A 118 0.46 -11.42 6.56
CA GLN A 118 1.07 -10.45 7.45
C GLN A 118 0.90 -9.04 6.87
N LEU A 119 0.43 -8.10 7.70
CA LEU A 119 0.07 -6.76 7.22
C LEU A 119 1.27 -5.87 6.89
N GLU A 120 2.43 -6.06 7.54
CA GLU A 120 3.64 -5.26 7.24
C GLU A 120 4.15 -5.52 5.80
N PRO A 121 4.44 -6.78 5.40
CA PRO A 121 4.78 -7.08 4.01
C PRO A 121 3.70 -6.65 3.02
N TYR A 122 2.42 -6.78 3.38
CA TYR A 122 1.31 -6.34 2.54
C TYR A 122 1.35 -4.83 2.29
N LEU A 123 1.50 -4.03 3.35
CA LEU A 123 1.59 -2.58 3.26
C LEU A 123 2.80 -2.15 2.44
N GLN A 124 3.98 -2.73 2.69
CA GLN A 124 5.21 -2.45 1.95
C GLN A 124 5.04 -2.72 0.46
N MET A 125 4.44 -3.86 0.10
CA MET A 125 4.17 -4.24 -1.28
C MET A 125 3.22 -3.26 -1.97
N CYS A 126 2.10 -2.92 -1.32
CA CYS A 126 1.12 -1.98 -1.85
C CYS A 126 1.74 -0.59 -2.01
N PHE A 127 2.53 -0.15 -1.04
CA PHE A 127 3.20 1.16 -1.08
C PHE A 127 4.21 1.22 -2.23
N TYR A 128 5.02 0.18 -2.41
CA TYR A 128 5.95 0.07 -3.54
C TYR A 128 5.23 0.15 -4.89
N LEU A 129 4.15 -0.65 -5.08
CA LEU A 129 3.37 -0.64 -6.31
C LEU A 129 2.77 0.75 -6.58
N GLY A 130 2.22 1.41 -5.55
CA GLY A 130 1.70 2.77 -5.66
C GLY A 130 2.78 3.77 -6.07
N HIS A 131 3.97 3.69 -5.48
CA HIS A 131 5.11 4.53 -5.86
C HIS A 131 5.58 4.29 -7.31
N MET A 132 5.37 3.09 -7.85
CA MET A 132 5.58 2.77 -9.27
C MET A 132 4.43 3.24 -10.17
N GLY A 133 3.51 4.07 -9.66
CA GLY A 133 2.37 4.63 -10.39
C GLY A 133 1.23 3.65 -10.61
N LYS A 134 1.21 2.50 -9.92
CA LYS A 134 0.12 1.53 -10.00
C LYS A 134 -1.08 1.96 -9.17
N ASP A 135 -2.27 1.57 -9.62
CA ASP A 135 -3.49 1.80 -8.88
C ASP A 135 -3.66 0.81 -7.74
N VAL A 136 -3.39 1.26 -6.52
CA VAL A 136 -3.49 0.44 -5.31
C VAL A 136 -4.76 0.72 -4.51
N GLY A 137 -5.75 1.41 -5.07
CA GLY A 137 -6.93 1.85 -4.32
C GLY A 137 -7.78 0.69 -3.79
N SER A 138 -7.98 -0.35 -4.60
CA SER A 138 -8.67 -1.57 -4.15
C SER A 138 -7.88 -2.33 -3.06
N LEU A 139 -6.55 -2.18 -3.03
CA LEU A 139 -5.70 -2.79 -2.00
C LEU A 139 -5.76 -2.00 -0.70
N ALA A 140 -5.82 -0.67 -0.79
CA ALA A 140 -6.08 0.20 0.36
C ALA A 140 -7.49 -0.05 0.93
N GLU A 141 -8.50 -0.27 0.07
CA GLU A 141 -9.86 -0.66 0.48
C GLU A 141 -9.86 -1.95 1.33
N LYS A 142 -9.10 -2.99 0.95
CA LYS A 142 -8.96 -4.22 1.75
C LYS A 142 -8.45 -3.91 3.16
N LEU A 143 -7.43 -3.06 3.27
CA LEU A 143 -6.82 -2.70 4.55
C LEU A 143 -7.78 -1.92 5.46
N ILE A 144 -8.45 -0.89 4.95
CA ILE A 144 -9.42 -0.12 5.76
C ILE A 144 -10.68 -0.91 6.10
N SER A 145 -10.96 -2.00 5.38
CA SER A 145 -12.11 -2.87 5.63
C SER A 145 -11.84 -3.94 6.68
N LYS A 146 -10.57 -4.20 7.04
CA LYS A 146 -10.16 -5.22 8.01
C LYS A 146 -10.37 -4.71 9.44
N PRO A 147 -11.24 -5.34 10.26
CA PRO A 147 -11.43 -4.96 11.66
C PRO A 147 -10.12 -5.07 12.43
N GLN A 148 -9.83 -4.08 13.28
CA GLN A 148 -8.66 -4.08 14.17
C GLN A 148 -7.31 -4.28 13.46
N ALA A 149 -7.23 -3.96 12.15
CA ALA A 149 -5.98 -4.01 11.43
C ALA A 149 -4.94 -3.09 12.08
N SER A 150 -3.78 -3.66 12.36
CA SER A 150 -2.67 -3.05 13.07
C SER A 150 -1.38 -3.49 12.37
N VAL A 151 -0.60 -2.53 11.87
CA VAL A 151 0.61 -2.80 11.10
C VAL A 151 1.81 -2.36 11.92
N TYR A 152 2.59 -3.32 12.41
CA TYR A 152 3.85 -3.01 13.08
C TYR A 152 4.95 -2.84 12.03
N LEU A 153 5.59 -1.66 11.99
CA LEU A 153 6.70 -1.38 11.10
C LEU A 153 8.01 -1.60 11.86
N THR A 154 8.67 -2.71 11.55
CA THR A 154 9.81 -3.20 12.33
C THR A 154 10.99 -2.21 12.33
N ILE A 155 11.23 -1.54 11.21
CA ILE A 155 12.35 -0.59 11.04
C ILE A 155 12.14 0.69 11.88
N HIS A 156 10.89 1.08 12.13
CA HIS A 156 10.53 2.32 12.83
C HIS A 156 9.99 2.09 14.24
N VAL A 157 9.82 0.82 14.66
CA VAL A 157 9.27 0.45 15.97
C VAL A 157 7.93 1.16 16.24
N VAL A 158 7.10 1.29 15.19
CA VAL A 158 5.82 1.99 15.25
C VAL A 158 4.69 1.07 14.84
N THR A 159 3.57 1.17 15.53
CA THR A 159 2.34 0.47 15.19
C THR A 159 1.37 1.43 14.52
N LEU A 160 1.02 1.17 13.27
CA LEU A 160 0.05 1.94 12.52
C LEU A 160 -1.34 1.33 12.65
N SER A 161 -2.35 2.18 12.86
CA SER A 161 -3.73 1.76 12.68
C SER A 161 -4.03 1.51 11.20
N ALA A 162 -5.16 0.83 10.90
CA ALA A 162 -5.66 0.69 9.53
C ALA A 162 -5.81 2.04 8.81
N ILE A 163 -6.19 3.09 9.55
CA ILE A 163 -6.35 4.45 9.02
C ILE A 163 -4.98 4.98 8.61
N ASP A 164 -4.01 5.01 9.52
CA ASP A 164 -2.66 5.54 9.27
C ASP A 164 -1.94 4.79 8.14
N ALA A 165 -1.98 3.45 8.18
CA ALA A 165 -1.40 2.61 7.15
C ALA A 165 -2.05 2.86 5.78
N SER A 166 -3.36 3.09 5.73
CA SER A 166 -4.04 3.41 4.46
C SER A 166 -3.71 4.80 3.92
N LEU A 167 -3.40 5.77 4.79
CA LEU A 167 -3.00 7.12 4.36
C LEU A 167 -1.73 7.06 3.52
N PHE A 168 -0.76 6.20 3.87
CA PHE A 168 0.41 5.96 3.03
C PHE A 168 0.03 5.50 1.61
N LEU A 169 -0.93 4.58 1.50
CA LEU A 169 -1.37 4.05 0.21
C LEU A 169 -2.15 5.08 -0.61
N TYR A 170 -3.11 5.77 0.00
CA TYR A 170 -3.86 6.83 -0.68
C TYR A 170 -2.98 8.01 -1.09
N ASN A 171 -1.89 8.26 -0.35
CA ASN A 171 -0.94 9.32 -0.69
C ASN A 171 -0.04 8.98 -1.90
N THR A 172 -0.02 7.72 -2.35
CA THR A 172 0.68 7.32 -3.60
C THR A 172 -0.09 7.62 -4.89
N MET A 173 -1.36 8.06 -4.77
CA MET A 173 -2.24 8.31 -5.91
C MET A 173 -2.69 9.77 -5.98
N SER A 174 -3.32 10.17 -7.09
CA SER A 174 -3.88 11.52 -7.19
C SER A 174 -4.99 11.72 -6.16
N THR A 175 -5.20 12.97 -5.75
CA THR A 175 -6.20 13.33 -4.73
C THR A 175 -7.62 12.91 -5.16
N GLU A 176 -7.96 13.09 -6.44
CA GLU A 176 -9.27 12.73 -7.02
C GLU A 176 -9.50 11.22 -6.96
N LYS A 177 -8.43 10.45 -7.21
CA LYS A 177 -8.49 9.00 -7.21
C LYS A 177 -8.65 8.45 -5.79
N ALA A 178 -7.83 8.92 -4.86
CA ALA A 178 -7.97 8.58 -3.44
C ALA A 178 -9.37 8.93 -2.90
N GLU A 179 -9.86 10.14 -3.22
CA GLU A 179 -11.21 10.58 -2.86
C GLU A 179 -12.29 9.64 -3.41
N GLY A 180 -12.17 9.19 -4.66
CA GLY A 180 -13.11 8.25 -5.28
C GLY A 180 -13.23 6.94 -4.51
N TYR A 181 -12.10 6.31 -4.18
CA TYR A 181 -12.05 5.07 -3.39
C TYR A 181 -12.60 5.27 -1.97
N LEU A 182 -12.22 6.36 -1.30
CA LEU A 182 -12.69 6.65 0.04
C LEU A 182 -14.19 6.93 0.10
N ILE A 183 -14.74 7.68 -0.85
CA ILE A 183 -16.19 7.90 -0.96
C ILE A 183 -16.93 6.57 -1.15
N LYS A 184 -16.41 5.68 -2.01
CA LYS A 184 -16.98 4.34 -2.20
C LYS A 184 -16.95 3.53 -0.90
N ALA A 185 -15.82 3.52 -0.19
CA ALA A 185 -15.72 2.84 1.11
C ALA A 185 -16.72 3.39 2.15
N VAL A 186 -16.90 4.71 2.23
CA VAL A 186 -17.84 5.37 3.14
C VAL A 186 -19.31 5.04 2.85
N THR A 187 -19.66 4.91 1.57
CA THR A 187 -21.05 4.76 1.12
C THR A 187 -21.47 3.31 0.90
N GLN A 188 -20.53 2.42 0.57
CA GLN A 188 -20.82 1.04 0.16
C GLN A 188 -20.05 -0.01 0.97
N GLY A 189 -19.09 0.40 1.81
CA GLY A 189 -18.27 -0.51 2.59
C GLY A 189 -19.00 -1.16 3.78
N ASN A 190 -18.34 -2.13 4.40
CA ASN A 190 -18.76 -2.68 5.70
C ASN A 190 -18.60 -1.63 6.82
N ALA A 191 -19.08 -1.91 8.04
CA ALA A 191 -19.03 -0.93 9.14
C ALA A 191 -17.62 -0.39 9.42
N THR A 192 -16.60 -1.26 9.36
CA THR A 192 -15.18 -0.88 9.53
C THR A 192 -14.69 0.03 8.41
N ALA A 193 -14.92 -0.34 7.15
CA ALA A 193 -14.56 0.44 5.97
C ALA A 193 -15.26 1.81 5.96
N ARG A 194 -16.54 1.86 6.39
CA ARG A 194 -17.29 3.11 6.49
C ARG A 194 -16.69 4.05 7.52
N HIS A 195 -16.32 3.53 8.70
CA HIS A 195 -15.64 4.31 9.73
C HIS A 195 -14.26 4.79 9.26
N ASN A 196 -13.36 3.85 8.94
CA ASN A 196 -11.98 4.14 8.56
C ASN A 196 -11.90 5.02 7.30
N GLY A 197 -12.74 4.72 6.31
CA GLY A 197 -12.85 5.50 5.08
C GLY A 197 -13.33 6.93 5.35
N ALA A 198 -14.26 7.15 6.30
CA ALA A 198 -14.75 8.49 6.61
C ALA A 198 -13.68 9.33 7.32
N VAL A 199 -12.90 8.72 8.21
CA VAL A 199 -11.76 9.39 8.86
C VAL A 199 -10.68 9.72 7.83
N ALA A 200 -10.26 8.76 7.00
CA ALA A 200 -9.27 9.01 5.96
C ALA A 200 -9.76 10.06 4.95
N LEU A 201 -11.04 10.05 4.57
CA LEU A 201 -11.66 11.05 3.69
C LEU A 201 -11.61 12.46 4.30
N ASN A 202 -11.81 12.57 5.62
CA ASN A 202 -11.66 13.83 6.35
C ASN A 202 -10.19 14.33 6.30
N ILE A 203 -9.23 13.43 6.52
CA ILE A 203 -7.79 13.74 6.55
C ILE A 203 -7.23 14.14 5.18
N ILE A 204 -7.69 13.54 4.07
CA ILE A 204 -7.23 13.99 2.73
C ILE A 204 -7.73 15.40 2.38
N ALA A 205 -8.75 15.90 3.10
CA ALA A 205 -9.19 17.29 3.09
C ALA A 205 -9.50 17.80 1.67
N THR A 206 -10.56 17.25 1.08
CA THR A 206 -11.10 17.62 -0.24
C THR A 206 -12.50 18.22 -0.12
N THR A 207 -12.88 19.08 -1.07
CA THR A 207 -14.18 19.78 -1.01
C THR A 207 -15.36 18.82 -1.19
N LYS A 208 -15.23 17.86 -2.11
CA LYS A 208 -16.28 16.86 -2.34
C LYS A 208 -16.36 15.87 -1.17
N GLY A 209 -15.22 15.46 -0.61
CA GLY A 209 -15.15 14.70 0.64
C GLY A 209 -15.86 15.41 1.80
N ASP A 210 -15.56 16.69 2.03
CA ASP A 210 -16.22 17.48 3.08
C ASP A 210 -17.73 17.61 2.87
N SER A 211 -18.16 17.86 1.63
CA SER A 211 -19.58 17.95 1.30
C SER A 211 -20.30 16.64 1.61
N LEU A 212 -19.74 15.49 1.24
CA LEU A 212 -20.31 14.18 1.56
C LEU A 212 -20.36 13.98 3.07
N LEU A 213 -19.24 14.14 3.79
CA LEU A 213 -19.17 13.89 5.22
C LEU A 213 -20.14 14.80 6.00
N ASN A 214 -20.24 16.08 5.64
CA ASN A 214 -21.20 17.00 6.26
C ASN A 214 -22.64 16.55 6.05
N SER A 215 -22.99 16.09 4.84
CA SER A 215 -24.32 15.56 4.54
C SER A 215 -24.62 14.30 5.37
N LEU A 216 -23.65 13.38 5.49
CA LEU A 216 -23.82 12.15 6.26
C LEU A 216 -23.92 12.43 7.77
N ILE A 217 -23.18 13.41 8.29
CA ILE A 217 -23.26 13.87 9.69
C ILE A 217 -24.63 14.49 9.96
N ALA A 218 -25.09 15.41 9.12
CA ALA A 218 -26.38 16.10 9.29
C ALA A 218 -27.57 15.13 9.25
N SER A 219 -27.50 14.10 8.41
CA SER A 219 -28.51 13.03 8.30
C SER A 219 -28.30 11.85 9.26
N LYS A 220 -27.30 11.92 10.16
CA LYS A 220 -26.94 10.86 11.12
C LYS A 220 -26.75 9.47 10.47
N GLN A 221 -26.14 9.45 9.28
CA GLN A 221 -25.86 8.22 8.54
C GLN A 221 -24.51 7.58 8.90
N LEU A 222 -23.70 8.26 9.69
CA LEU A 222 -22.47 7.73 10.31
C LEU A 222 -22.73 7.40 11.78
N ALA A 223 -22.00 6.44 12.33
CA ALA A 223 -22.03 6.15 13.76
C ALA A 223 -21.50 7.33 14.58
N ASP A 224 -22.06 7.56 15.77
CA ASP A 224 -21.70 8.70 16.64
C ASP A 224 -20.21 8.76 16.97
N SER A 225 -19.56 7.61 17.14
CA SER A 225 -18.11 7.52 17.35
C SER A 225 -17.32 8.05 16.15
N THR A 226 -17.79 7.79 14.93
CA THR A 226 -17.18 8.28 13.68
C THR A 226 -17.37 9.80 13.56
N ILE A 227 -18.57 10.28 13.86
CA ILE A 227 -18.88 11.72 13.85
C ILE A 227 -17.98 12.45 14.85
N THR A 228 -17.89 11.93 16.08
CA THR A 228 -17.04 12.49 17.14
C THR A 228 -15.57 12.56 16.70
N PHE A 229 -15.05 11.48 16.10
CA PHE A 229 -13.68 11.44 15.59
C PHE A 229 -13.44 12.53 14.53
N ILE A 230 -14.29 12.60 13.51
CA ILE A 230 -14.18 13.59 12.41
C ILE A 230 -14.23 15.03 12.94
N LEU A 231 -15.15 15.32 13.86
CA LEU A 231 -15.27 16.67 14.44
C LEU A 231 -14.06 17.02 15.30
N ASN A 232 -13.52 16.06 16.06
CA ASN A 232 -12.31 16.26 16.85
C ASN A 232 -11.07 16.48 15.97
N ASP A 233 -10.92 15.71 14.90
CA ASP A 233 -9.84 15.89 13.91
C ASP A 233 -9.90 17.27 13.28
N ARG A 234 -11.08 17.69 12.82
CA ARG A 234 -11.26 19.03 12.22
C ARG A 234 -10.87 20.13 13.19
N LYS A 235 -11.20 19.99 14.47
CA LYS A 235 -10.78 20.92 15.52
C LYS A 235 -9.26 20.88 15.73
N THR A 236 -8.66 19.69 15.76
CA THR A 236 -7.22 19.48 16.01
C THR A 236 -6.36 20.01 14.86
N PHE A 237 -6.78 19.77 13.63
CA PHE A 237 -6.06 20.13 12.42
C PHE A 237 -6.40 21.54 11.88
N THR A 238 -7.30 22.29 12.53
CA THR A 238 -7.59 23.68 12.13
C THR A 238 -7.02 24.65 13.16
N GLN A 239 -6.05 25.47 12.75
CA GLN A 239 -5.47 26.51 13.58
C GLN A 239 -6.38 27.74 13.60
N ASN A 240 -6.96 28.06 14.76
CA ASN A 240 -7.90 29.19 14.93
C ASN A 240 -7.22 30.51 15.31
N ALA A 241 -5.98 30.47 15.81
CA ALA A 241 -5.27 31.66 16.27
C ALA A 241 -4.31 32.22 15.20
N SER A 242 -4.34 33.54 15.00
CA SER A 242 -3.33 34.25 14.20
C SER A 242 -1.97 34.20 14.89
N CYS A 243 -0.92 33.83 14.14
CA CYS A 243 0.43 33.70 14.67
C CYS A 243 1.26 34.94 14.38
N LYS A 244 2.13 35.33 15.32
CA LYS A 244 3.07 36.47 15.16
C LYS A 244 4.41 36.03 14.55
N GLY A 245 4.37 35.21 13.50
CA GLY A 245 5.57 34.73 12.81
C GLY A 245 6.07 35.70 11.74
N ASN A 246 7.39 35.81 11.59
CA ASN A 246 8.06 36.66 10.58
C ASN A 246 8.41 35.92 9.28
N ILE A 247 8.05 34.64 9.15
CA ILE A 247 8.34 33.85 7.94
C ILE A 247 7.43 34.31 6.81
N SER A 248 8.03 34.68 5.68
CA SER A 248 7.30 35.14 4.48
C SER A 248 6.57 34.00 3.77
N ARG A 249 5.54 34.32 2.97
CA ARG A 249 4.84 33.34 2.15
C ARG A 249 5.79 32.66 1.17
N GLU A 250 6.70 33.43 0.60
CA GLU A 250 7.71 32.98 -0.37
C GLU A 250 8.65 31.94 0.25
N GLU A 251 9.11 32.16 1.50
CA GLU A 251 9.92 31.18 2.23
C GLU A 251 9.15 29.88 2.48
N ILE A 252 7.89 29.96 2.93
CA ILE A 252 7.06 28.77 3.18
C ILE A 252 6.82 27.98 1.89
N LEU A 253 6.54 28.66 0.77
CA LEU A 253 6.40 28.00 -0.54
C LEU A 253 7.71 27.35 -0.99
N GLY A 254 8.85 27.99 -0.71
CA GLY A 254 10.17 27.39 -0.90
C GLY A 254 10.33 26.11 -0.08
N ASP A 255 9.94 26.12 1.20
CA ASP A 255 9.98 24.96 2.08
C ASP A 255 9.09 23.80 1.58
N LEU A 256 7.86 24.10 1.13
CA LEU A 256 6.96 23.09 0.54
C LEU A 256 7.52 22.43 -0.73
N GLN A 257 8.37 23.13 -1.48
CA GLN A 257 8.98 22.62 -2.69
C GLN A 257 10.22 21.76 -2.43
N ARG A 258 10.89 21.93 -1.27
CA ARG A 258 12.10 21.17 -0.93
C ARG A 258 11.79 19.68 -0.80
N SER A 259 12.66 18.86 -1.36
CA SER A 259 12.63 17.41 -1.14
C SER A 259 13.39 17.08 0.15
N ARG A 260 12.80 16.24 1.02
CA ARG A 260 13.53 15.68 2.17
C ARG A 260 14.73 14.80 1.75
N THR A 261 14.79 14.39 0.48
CA THR A 261 15.89 13.58 -0.05
C THR A 261 17.16 14.38 -0.34
N ASP A 262 17.14 15.72 -0.28
CA ASP A 262 18.37 16.51 -0.42
C ASP A 262 19.11 16.57 0.93
N SER A 263 19.98 15.59 1.15
CA SER A 263 20.79 15.45 2.36
C SER A 263 21.77 16.61 2.60
N ARG A 264 21.89 17.57 1.67
CA ARG A 264 22.77 18.74 1.80
C ARG A 264 22.10 19.90 2.54
N ILE A 265 20.80 19.81 2.83
CA ILE A 265 20.05 20.87 3.49
C ILE A 265 19.61 20.38 4.87
N ASN A 266 19.96 21.13 5.92
CA ASN A 266 19.44 20.94 7.29
C ASN A 266 17.96 21.36 7.37
N TYR A 267 17.10 20.72 6.58
CA TYR A 267 15.67 20.97 6.57
C TYR A 267 14.95 19.85 7.32
N PHE A 268 14.41 20.18 8.48
CA PHE A 268 13.77 19.21 9.38
C PHE A 268 12.29 18.93 9.03
N GLY A 269 11.72 19.67 8.06
CA GLY A 269 10.30 19.58 7.73
C GLY A 269 9.43 20.53 8.56
N PHE A 270 8.13 20.36 8.45
CA PHE A 270 7.12 21.05 9.26
C PHE A 270 6.86 20.33 10.60
N ALA A 271 7.03 19.00 10.66
CA ALA A 271 6.82 18.22 11.87
C ALA A 271 7.72 18.70 13.02
N GLY A 272 7.11 18.98 14.18
CA GLY A 272 7.81 19.49 15.37
C GLY A 272 8.22 20.97 15.30
N ASN A 273 7.96 21.66 14.17
CA ASN A 273 8.27 23.08 14.01
C ASN A 273 6.97 23.91 14.07
N ASP A 274 6.46 24.09 15.29
CA ASP A 274 5.20 24.80 15.52
C ASP A 274 5.20 26.22 14.96
N GLU A 275 6.32 26.95 15.06
CA GLU A 275 6.46 28.30 14.50
C GLU A 275 6.24 28.32 12.98
N THR A 276 6.86 27.38 12.27
CA THR A 276 6.74 27.27 10.81
C THR A 276 5.35 26.81 10.39
N ILE A 277 4.75 25.85 11.09
CA ILE A 277 3.35 25.46 10.88
C ILE A 277 2.43 26.67 11.09
N CYS A 278 2.65 27.45 12.16
CA CYS A 278 1.86 28.64 12.49
C CYS A 278 1.96 29.71 11.37
N ALA A 279 3.18 29.98 10.91
CA ALA A 279 3.43 30.92 9.83
C ALA A 279 2.80 30.44 8.52
N ALA A 280 2.95 29.16 8.17
CA ALA A 280 2.30 28.54 7.00
C ALA A 280 0.79 28.67 7.06
N CYS A 281 0.19 28.35 8.21
CA CYS A 281 -1.24 28.52 8.45
C CYS A 281 -1.67 29.99 8.30
N THR A 282 -0.81 30.97 8.56
CA THR A 282 -1.12 32.40 8.49
C THR A 282 -0.98 32.95 7.06
N GLN A 283 0.15 32.66 6.41
CA GLN A 283 0.58 33.29 5.15
C GLN A 283 0.01 32.61 3.90
N LEU A 284 -0.17 31.29 3.93
CA LEU A 284 -0.65 30.55 2.77
C LEU A 284 -2.14 30.81 2.50
N ARG A 285 -2.48 30.74 1.21
CA ARG A 285 -3.78 31.10 0.66
C ARG A 285 -4.37 29.94 -0.14
N LYS A 286 -5.61 30.12 -0.61
CA LYS A 286 -6.34 29.09 -1.35
C LYS A 286 -5.58 28.60 -2.59
N GLU A 287 -4.92 29.51 -3.30
CA GLU A 287 -4.11 29.17 -4.48
C GLU A 287 -2.87 28.31 -4.16
N ASP A 288 -2.48 28.18 -2.89
CA ASP A 288 -1.32 27.38 -2.45
C ASP A 288 -1.69 25.93 -2.09
N ILE A 289 -2.98 25.56 -2.16
CA ILE A 289 -3.49 24.23 -1.76
C ILE A 289 -2.75 23.08 -2.48
N ASP A 290 -2.51 23.22 -3.77
CA ASP A 290 -1.88 22.16 -4.57
C ASP A 290 -0.39 22.01 -4.23
N ALA A 291 0.29 23.09 -3.83
CA ALA A 291 1.65 23.03 -3.31
C ALA A 291 1.70 22.25 -1.99
N ILE A 292 0.74 22.49 -1.08
CA ILE A 292 0.64 21.75 0.19
C ILE A 292 0.36 20.26 -0.07
N ARG A 293 -0.55 19.93 -0.98
CA ARG A 293 -0.84 18.53 -1.36
C ARG A 293 0.37 17.84 -1.96
N THR A 294 1.09 18.53 -2.84
CA THR A 294 2.33 18.01 -3.43
C THR A 294 3.39 17.74 -2.36
N ALA A 295 3.54 18.64 -1.39
CA ALA A 295 4.44 18.43 -0.25
C ALA A 295 3.99 17.21 0.59
N ARG A 296 2.69 17.04 0.85
CA ARG A 296 2.15 15.85 1.56
C ARG A 296 2.48 14.56 0.85
N MET A 297 2.32 14.50 -0.47
CA MET A 297 2.69 13.34 -1.27
C MET A 297 4.18 12.99 -1.14
N LYS A 298 5.04 14.01 -1.05
CA LYS A 298 6.49 13.86 -0.86
C LYS A 298 6.92 13.60 0.60
N ALA A 299 6.02 13.74 1.57
CA ALA A 299 6.35 13.64 2.99
C ALA A 299 6.47 12.18 3.47
N THR A 300 5.89 11.22 2.75
CA THR A 300 5.79 9.83 3.20
C THR A 300 6.66 8.80 2.46
N PRO A 301 7.84 9.12 1.86
CA PRO A 301 8.69 8.08 1.28
C PRO A 301 9.22 7.19 2.40
N GLY A 302 9.09 5.87 2.23
CA GLY A 302 9.73 4.88 3.10
C GLY A 302 8.90 4.33 4.25
N LEU A 303 7.60 4.67 4.37
CA LEU A 303 6.73 4.17 5.46
C LEU A 303 7.34 4.42 6.86
N SER A 304 7.55 5.67 7.25
CA SER A 304 8.11 6.02 8.56
C SER A 304 7.17 6.87 9.43
N ASP A 305 7.40 6.85 10.74
CA ASP A 305 6.69 7.70 11.70
C ASP A 305 7.05 9.19 11.52
N GLU A 306 8.28 9.53 11.13
CA GLU A 306 8.64 10.91 10.80
C GLU A 306 7.96 11.38 9.50
N GLY A 307 7.76 10.47 8.55
CA GLY A 307 7.01 10.75 7.32
C GLY A 307 5.52 10.97 7.60
N LEU A 308 4.95 10.18 8.51
CA LEU A 308 3.56 10.34 8.95
C LEU A 308 3.36 11.62 9.77
N SER A 309 4.31 11.95 10.65
CA SER A 309 4.29 13.19 11.42
C SER A 309 4.33 14.42 10.52
N GLU A 310 5.17 14.40 9.48
CA GLU A 310 5.24 15.43 8.45
C GLU A 310 3.94 15.54 7.67
N TYR A 311 3.36 14.40 7.28
CA TYR A 311 2.06 14.34 6.61
C TYR A 311 0.97 15.00 7.46
N PHE A 312 0.93 14.76 8.76
CA PHE A 312 -0.05 15.38 9.67
C PHE A 312 0.21 16.87 9.91
N ALA A 313 1.46 17.32 10.00
CA ALA A 313 1.80 18.74 10.05
C ALA A 313 1.27 19.48 8.81
N LEU A 314 1.50 18.92 7.63
CA LEU A 314 1.00 19.46 6.37
C LEU A 314 -0.54 19.33 6.23
N THR A 315 -1.15 18.31 6.83
CA THR A 315 -2.61 18.17 6.93
C THR A 315 -3.20 19.34 7.72
N LYS A 316 -2.59 19.71 8.85
CA LYS A 316 -2.99 20.86 9.66
C LYS A 316 -2.97 22.16 8.86
N ILE A 317 -1.89 22.38 8.12
CA ILE A 317 -1.73 23.56 7.24
C ILE A 317 -2.84 23.54 6.17
N LEU A 318 -3.04 22.42 5.49
CA LEU A 318 -4.04 22.28 4.44
C LEU A 318 -5.46 22.56 4.95
N MET A 319 -5.87 21.93 6.06
CA MET A 319 -7.22 22.11 6.62
C MET A 319 -7.45 23.56 7.06
N THR A 320 -6.44 24.21 7.65
CA THR A 320 -6.50 25.62 8.04
C THR A 320 -6.65 26.55 6.83
N VAL A 321 -5.83 26.36 5.78
CA VAL A 321 -5.90 27.19 4.57
C VAL A 321 -7.26 27.04 3.87
N ARG A 322 -7.82 25.82 3.87
CA ARG A 322 -9.14 25.54 3.31
C ARG A 322 -10.27 26.18 4.12
N SER A 323 -10.22 26.14 5.46
CA SER A 323 -11.29 26.68 6.31
C SER A 323 -11.44 28.19 6.18
N LYS A 324 -10.32 28.93 6.02
CA LYS A 324 -10.32 30.37 5.74
C LYS A 324 -11.12 30.75 4.49
N SER A 325 -11.19 29.84 3.51
CA SER A 325 -11.86 30.09 2.23
C SER A 325 -13.39 29.93 2.29
N ALA A 326 -13.91 29.30 3.36
CA ALA A 326 -15.33 29.03 3.52
C ALA A 326 -16.10 30.20 4.17
N VAL A 327 -15.40 31.13 4.82
CA VAL A 327 -15.98 32.33 5.43
C VAL A 327 -16.01 33.44 4.37
N LYS A 328 -17.11 33.51 3.61
CA LYS A 328 -17.44 34.65 2.74
C LYS A 328 -18.91 35.02 2.93
#